data_AF-A0A166UJQ6-F1
#
_entry.id   AF-A0A166UJQ6-F1
#
_cell.length_a   1.000
_cell.length_b   1.000
_cell.length_c   1.000
_cell.angle_alpha   90.00
_cell.angle_beta   90.00
_cell.angle_gamma   90.00
#
_symmetry.space_group_name_H-M   'P 1'
#
loop_
_entity.id
_entity.type
_entity.pdbx_description
1 polymer ?
#
loop_
_entity_poly.entity_id
_entity_poly.type
_entity_poly.pdbx_seq_one_letter_code
_entity_poly.pdbx_strand_id
1 'polypeptide(L)'
;MHNSSPQLFSGPPDEWQDHWELGQSYNYLVPGGYDQRQTNQENPRYMGLRAQAIQEGEDMAECFEQSQQAYRYGDGARAKRLSNEGHACRTMMDSLNKQASDWIFAENNKDRNPEEIDLHDLYVPEAINRTERAIVQAMQRGDTEIRLIVGQGNHSQYRCAKIKPAIQKLVQKYRLVAAPDVNNAGVIIVMLY
;
A
#
# COMPACT_ATOMS: atom_id res chain seq x y z
N MET A 1 -47.69 29.50 1.81
CA MET A 1 -46.66 28.89 2.68
C MET A 1 -46.72 27.38 2.49
N HIS A 2 -45.55 26.74 2.40
CA HIS A 2 -45.27 25.31 2.08
C HIS A 2 -45.27 25.01 0.58
N ASN A 3 -44.21 25.33 -0.17
CA ASN A 3 -42.84 24.79 -0.19
C ASN A 3 -42.77 23.38 -0.81
N SER A 4 -42.58 23.36 -2.13
CA SER A 4 -42.25 22.17 -2.92
C SER A 4 -40.81 21.75 -2.60
N SER A 5 -40.65 20.60 -1.96
CA SER A 5 -39.33 19.98 -1.76
C SER A 5 -38.74 19.55 -3.10
N PRO A 6 -37.50 19.96 -3.45
CA PRO A 6 -36.76 19.34 -4.54
C PRO A 6 -36.42 17.90 -4.15
N GLN A 7 -36.66 16.96 -5.05
CA GLN A 7 -36.26 15.56 -4.86
C GLN A 7 -34.75 15.49 -4.63
N LEU A 8 -34.35 15.00 -3.46
CA LEU A 8 -32.96 14.77 -3.08
C LEU A 8 -32.41 13.63 -3.95
N PHE A 9 -31.42 13.98 -4.78
CA PHE A 9 -30.32 13.14 -5.26
C PHE A 9 -30.59 11.62 -5.32
N SER A 10 -31.01 11.13 -6.48
CA SER A 10 -30.71 9.76 -6.87
C SER A 10 -29.19 9.63 -7.04
N GLY A 11 -28.56 8.68 -6.33
CA GLY A 11 -27.15 8.35 -6.51
C GLY A 11 -26.81 7.98 -7.96
N PRO A 12 -25.52 7.92 -8.32
CA PRO A 12 -25.13 7.42 -9.63
C PRO A 12 -25.63 5.98 -9.83
N PRO A 13 -25.89 5.55 -11.07
CA PRO A 13 -26.34 4.19 -11.37
C PRO A 13 -25.39 3.16 -10.76
N ASP A 14 -25.91 1.98 -10.37
CA ASP A 14 -25.16 0.95 -9.64
C ASP A 14 -23.83 0.53 -10.31
N GLU A 15 -23.71 0.69 -11.63
CA GLU A 15 -22.47 0.47 -12.41
C GLU A 15 -21.30 1.41 -12.04
N TRP A 16 -21.54 2.43 -11.21
CA TRP A 16 -20.60 3.51 -10.90
C TRP A 16 -20.31 3.67 -9.40
N GLN A 17 -20.90 2.83 -8.54
CA GLN A 17 -20.80 2.96 -7.08
C GLN A 17 -19.41 2.56 -6.55
N ASP A 18 -18.80 1.49 -7.06
CA ASP A 18 -17.44 1.05 -6.66
C ASP A 18 -16.36 2.11 -6.96
N HIS A 19 -16.62 3.02 -7.92
CA HIS A 19 -15.67 4.01 -8.39
C HIS A 19 -15.60 5.25 -7.49
N TRP A 20 -16.58 5.44 -6.60
CA TRP A 20 -16.72 6.61 -5.73
C TRP A 20 -15.86 6.55 -4.45
N GLU A 21 -15.64 5.35 -3.89
CA GLU A 21 -14.93 5.18 -2.60
C GLU A 21 -13.40 5.24 -2.73
N LEU A 22 -12.86 4.88 -3.90
CA LEU A 22 -11.41 4.75 -4.11
C LEU A 22 -10.68 6.09 -4.13
N GLY A 23 -11.27 7.15 -4.69
CA GLY A 23 -10.65 8.49 -4.75
C GLY A 23 -10.42 9.11 -3.37
N GLN A 24 -11.26 8.78 -2.39
CA GLN A 24 -11.16 9.28 -1.00
C GLN A 24 -10.02 8.60 -0.22
N SER A 25 -9.63 7.37 -0.62
CA SER A 25 -8.64 6.56 0.10
C SER A 25 -7.18 6.96 -0.17
N TYR A 26 -6.87 7.57 -1.32
CA TYR A 26 -5.48 7.76 -1.77
C TYR A 26 -4.85 9.11 -1.41
N ASN A 27 -5.64 10.05 -0.87
CA ASN A 27 -5.22 11.44 -0.57
C ASN A 27 -4.26 11.60 0.63
N TYR A 28 -3.55 10.55 1.06
CA TYR A 28 -2.76 10.52 2.31
C TYR A 28 -1.25 10.25 2.14
N LEU A 29 -0.69 10.37 0.92
CA LEU A 29 0.64 9.81 0.62
C LEU A 29 1.78 10.82 0.40
N VAL A 30 1.68 12.08 0.81
CA VAL A 30 2.80 13.02 0.71
C VAL A 30 3.48 13.23 2.08
N PRO A 31 4.75 12.81 2.25
CA PRO A 31 5.59 13.33 3.34
C PRO A 31 6.92 13.92 2.84
N GLY A 32 7.35 15.00 3.50
CA GLY A 32 8.67 15.62 3.33
C GLY A 32 9.57 15.49 4.56
N GLY A 33 10.88 15.65 4.35
CA GLY A 33 11.89 15.98 5.37
C GLY A 33 12.87 14.87 5.75
N TYR A 34 14.12 15.00 5.28
CA TYR A 34 15.28 14.07 5.38
C TYR A 34 15.92 13.96 6.77
N ASP A 35 16.42 12.76 7.16
CA ASP A 35 17.78 12.60 7.73
C ASP A 35 18.31 11.14 7.78
N GLN A 36 19.64 11.04 7.86
CA GLN A 36 20.57 10.02 7.34
C GLN A 36 20.67 8.65 8.08
N ARG A 37 20.34 7.55 7.39
CA ARG A 37 21.05 6.24 7.43
C ARG A 37 20.84 5.57 6.07
N GLN A 38 21.91 5.45 5.29
CA GLN A 38 21.93 4.90 3.92
C GLN A 38 21.24 3.54 3.88
N THR A 39 20.03 3.52 3.33
CA THR A 39 19.19 2.33 3.12
C THR A 39 18.80 2.31 1.66
N ASN A 40 18.46 1.15 1.11
CA ASN A 40 18.09 1.02 -0.29
C ASN A 40 16.90 1.95 -0.69
N GLN A 41 16.20 2.54 0.28
CA GLN A 41 15.24 3.65 0.10
C GLN A 41 15.81 4.91 -0.55
N GLU A 42 17.09 5.23 -0.36
CA GLU A 42 17.77 6.38 -0.97
C GLU A 42 18.27 6.06 -2.38
N ASN A 43 18.10 4.83 -2.85
CA ASN A 43 18.54 4.44 -4.17
C ASN A 43 17.74 5.22 -5.24
N PRO A 44 18.41 5.90 -6.20
CA PRO A 44 17.74 6.69 -7.22
C PRO A 44 16.71 5.91 -8.04
N ARG A 45 16.93 4.60 -8.26
CA ARG A 45 15.97 3.74 -8.96
C ARG A 45 14.69 3.57 -8.16
N TYR A 46 14.81 3.26 -6.86
CA TYR A 46 13.65 3.12 -5.98
C TYR A 46 12.89 4.44 -5.85
N MET A 47 13.62 5.52 -5.56
CA MET A 47 13.04 6.86 -5.45
C MET A 47 12.33 7.28 -6.73
N GLY A 48 12.93 7.01 -7.91
CA GLY A 48 12.33 7.31 -9.20
C GLY A 48 11.02 6.55 -9.43
N LEU A 49 11.00 5.24 -9.15
CA LEU A 49 9.78 4.42 -9.27
C LEU A 49 8.68 4.91 -8.32
N ARG A 50 9.02 5.23 -7.07
CA ARG A 50 8.05 5.77 -6.10
C ARG A 50 7.55 7.15 -6.48
N ALA A 51 8.42 8.04 -6.95
CA ALA A 51 8.04 9.38 -7.40
C ALA A 51 7.06 9.31 -8.58
N GLN A 52 7.32 8.45 -9.57
CA GLN A 52 6.41 8.24 -10.69
C GLN A 52 5.07 7.65 -10.22
N ALA A 53 5.09 6.67 -9.30
CA ALA A 53 3.85 6.11 -8.76
C ALA A 53 3.02 7.16 -7.99
N ILE A 54 3.68 8.06 -7.27
CA ILE A 54 3.03 9.18 -6.57
C ILE A 54 2.36 10.11 -7.59
N GLN A 55 3.07 10.50 -8.66
CA GLN A 55 2.52 11.36 -9.70
C GLN A 55 1.27 10.74 -10.35
N GLU A 56 1.33 9.45 -10.72
CA GLU A 56 0.16 8.74 -11.28
C GLU A 56 -1.01 8.67 -10.28
N GLY A 57 -0.72 8.64 -8.98
CA GLY A 57 -1.73 8.73 -7.93
C GLY A 57 -2.39 10.10 -7.83
N GLU A 58 -1.62 11.18 -8.01
CA GLU A 58 -2.13 12.56 -8.07
C GLU A 58 -3.01 12.76 -9.31
N ASP A 59 -2.52 12.34 -10.49
CA ASP A 59 -3.25 12.42 -11.76
C ASP A 59 -4.55 11.59 -11.72
N MET A 60 -4.50 10.41 -11.11
CA MET A 60 -5.67 9.57 -10.84
C MET A 60 -6.71 10.30 -9.98
N ALA A 61 -6.28 10.93 -8.88
CA ALA A 61 -7.17 11.64 -7.97
C ALA A 61 -7.85 12.82 -8.69
N GLU A 62 -7.09 13.59 -9.46
CA GLU A 62 -7.62 14.68 -10.27
C GLU A 62 -8.64 14.18 -11.31
N CYS A 63 -8.34 13.11 -12.05
CA CYS A 63 -9.26 12.53 -13.02
C CYS A 63 -10.59 12.12 -12.40
N PHE A 64 -10.56 11.47 -11.23
CA PHE A 64 -11.78 11.06 -10.54
C PHE A 64 -12.55 12.26 -9.98
N GLU A 65 -11.88 13.27 -9.43
CA GLU A 65 -12.55 14.49 -8.98
C GLU A 65 -13.27 15.18 -10.15
N GLN A 66 -12.57 15.39 -11.26
CA GLN A 66 -13.16 16.01 -12.45
C GLN A 66 -14.28 15.16 -13.06
N SER A 67 -14.16 13.83 -13.03
CA SER A 67 -15.20 12.90 -13.48
C SER A 67 -16.48 13.09 -12.67
N GLN A 68 -16.36 13.15 -11.34
CA GLN A 68 -17.48 13.38 -10.44
C GLN A 68 -18.13 14.75 -10.67
N GLN A 69 -17.33 15.79 -10.88
CA GLN A 69 -17.83 17.13 -11.22
C GLN A 69 -18.61 17.10 -12.55
N ALA A 70 -18.04 16.52 -13.61
CA ALA A 70 -18.70 16.42 -14.92
C ALA A 70 -20.05 15.68 -14.84
N TYR A 71 -20.11 14.59 -14.07
CA TYR A 71 -21.35 13.86 -13.82
C TYR A 71 -22.40 14.73 -13.13
N ARG A 72 -22.01 15.48 -12.09
CA ARG A 72 -22.91 16.41 -11.37
C ARG A 72 -23.47 17.51 -12.26
N TYR A 73 -22.73 17.92 -13.29
CA TYR A 73 -23.19 18.89 -14.29
C TYR A 73 -23.95 18.28 -15.48
N GLY A 74 -24.18 16.96 -15.48
CA GLY A 74 -24.92 16.26 -16.53
C GLY A 74 -24.09 15.91 -17.78
N ASP A 75 -22.77 16.13 -17.77
CA ASP A 75 -21.87 15.76 -18.87
C ASP A 75 -21.35 14.33 -18.67
N GLY A 76 -22.23 13.35 -18.94
CA GLY A 76 -21.93 11.93 -18.78
C GLY A 76 -20.80 11.43 -19.69
N ALA A 77 -20.66 12.00 -20.89
CA ALA A 77 -19.61 11.62 -21.83
C ALA A 77 -18.22 12.02 -21.32
N ARG A 78 -18.08 13.26 -20.80
CA ARG A 78 -16.85 13.71 -20.16
C ARG A 78 -16.58 12.94 -18.87
N ALA A 79 -17.60 12.69 -18.05
CA ALA A 79 -17.45 11.89 -16.83
C ALA A 79 -16.89 10.49 -17.14
N LYS A 80 -17.44 9.81 -18.16
CA LYS A 80 -16.96 8.49 -18.61
C LYS A 80 -15.50 8.52 -19.03
N ARG A 81 -15.11 9.51 -19.86
CA ARG A 81 -13.73 9.65 -20.34
C ARG A 81 -12.75 9.85 -19.19
N LEU A 82 -13.02 10.79 -18.28
CA LEU A 82 -12.18 11.09 -17.13
C LEU A 82 -12.08 9.90 -16.16
N SER A 83 -13.17 9.15 -15.98
CA SER A 83 -13.14 7.92 -15.17
C SER A 83 -12.22 6.87 -15.80
N ASN A 84 -12.28 6.67 -17.12
CA ASN A 84 -11.39 5.74 -17.82
C ASN A 84 -9.92 6.19 -17.72
N GLU A 85 -9.63 7.49 -17.82
CA GLU A 85 -8.29 8.07 -17.62
C GLU A 85 -7.79 7.82 -16.19
N GLY A 86 -8.62 8.06 -15.17
CA GLY A 86 -8.28 7.75 -13.78
C GLY A 86 -7.97 6.26 -13.55
N HIS A 87 -8.68 5.34 -14.22
CA HIS A 87 -8.35 3.91 -14.16
C HIS A 87 -7.03 3.56 -14.84
N ALA A 88 -6.66 4.26 -15.92
CA ALA A 88 -5.36 4.09 -16.57
C ALA A 88 -4.23 4.54 -15.63
N CYS A 89 -4.35 5.71 -15.02
CA CYS A 89 -3.41 6.20 -14.01
C CYS A 89 -3.30 5.25 -12.82
N ARG A 90 -4.43 4.71 -12.32
CA ARG A 90 -4.42 3.68 -11.26
C ARG A 90 -3.59 2.46 -11.66
N THR A 91 -3.80 1.95 -12.87
CA THR A 91 -3.09 0.77 -13.37
C THR A 91 -1.59 1.03 -13.46
N MET A 92 -1.19 2.22 -13.91
CA MET A 92 0.21 2.63 -14.01
C MET A 92 0.84 2.82 -12.62
N MET A 93 0.15 3.50 -11.70
CA MET A 93 0.54 3.64 -10.30
C MET A 93 0.78 2.27 -9.64
N ASP A 94 -0.17 1.34 -9.77
CA ASP A 94 -0.06 0.00 -9.17
C ASP A 94 1.13 -0.78 -9.76
N SER A 95 1.37 -0.65 -11.07
CA SER A 95 2.53 -1.24 -11.75
C SER A 95 3.87 -0.67 -11.23
N LEU A 96 3.96 0.66 -11.09
CA LEU A 96 5.17 1.33 -10.60
C LEU A 96 5.44 1.01 -9.12
N ASN A 97 4.41 1.03 -8.28
CA ASN A 97 4.52 0.61 -6.89
C ASN A 97 4.96 -0.85 -6.77
N LYS A 98 4.41 -1.73 -7.60
CA LYS A 98 4.84 -3.13 -7.66
C LYS A 98 6.32 -3.25 -8.04
N GLN A 99 6.78 -2.52 -9.05
CA GLN A 99 8.19 -2.53 -9.46
C GLN A 99 9.11 -2.01 -8.34
N ALA A 100 8.72 -0.92 -7.65
CA ALA A 100 9.46 -0.39 -6.51
C ALA A 100 9.54 -1.41 -5.38
N SER A 101 8.40 -2.02 -5.04
CA SER A 101 8.27 -3.05 -4.01
C SER A 101 9.09 -4.31 -4.31
N ASP A 102 9.05 -4.80 -5.56
CA ASP A 102 9.85 -5.94 -6.01
C ASP A 102 11.35 -5.65 -5.91
N TRP A 103 11.77 -4.47 -6.37
CA TRP A 103 13.18 -4.08 -6.38
C TRP A 103 13.75 -3.95 -4.96
N ILE A 104 13.07 -3.20 -4.08
CA ILE A 104 13.55 -2.96 -2.71
C ILE A 104 13.53 -4.25 -1.89
N PHE A 105 12.51 -5.09 -2.08
CA PHE A 105 12.43 -6.39 -1.42
C PHE A 105 13.57 -7.30 -1.84
N ALA A 106 13.87 -7.37 -3.14
CA ALA A 106 14.98 -8.18 -3.63
C ALA A 106 16.32 -7.70 -3.06
N GLU A 107 16.57 -6.38 -3.06
CA GLU A 107 17.82 -5.83 -2.54
C GLU A 107 17.97 -6.05 -1.03
N ASN A 108 16.91 -5.87 -0.26
CA ASN A 108 16.94 -6.06 1.20
C ASN A 108 17.09 -7.53 1.63
N ASN A 109 16.74 -8.49 0.75
CA ASN A 109 16.72 -9.91 1.07
C ASN A 109 17.82 -10.72 0.36
N LYS A 110 18.67 -10.09 -0.46
CA LYS A 110 19.64 -10.78 -1.32
C LYS A 110 20.62 -11.70 -0.59
N ASP A 111 21.08 -11.27 0.59
CA ASP A 111 22.10 -11.97 1.38
C ASP A 111 21.51 -12.52 2.71
N ARG A 112 20.19 -12.72 2.76
CA ARG A 112 19.49 -13.21 3.95
C ARG A 112 19.26 -14.73 3.90
N ASN A 113 19.14 -15.32 5.08
CA ASN A 113 18.75 -16.71 5.21
C ASN A 113 17.29 -16.92 4.76
N PRO A 114 16.90 -18.10 4.26
CA PRO A 114 15.53 -18.37 3.80
C PRO A 114 14.44 -18.17 4.87
N GLU A 115 14.79 -18.26 6.15
CA GLU A 115 13.92 -18.08 7.30
C GLU A 115 13.83 -16.61 7.76
N GLU A 116 14.64 -15.71 7.18
CA GLU A 116 14.63 -14.28 7.50
C GLU A 116 14.10 -13.44 6.34
N ILE A 117 13.06 -12.66 6.60
CA ILE A 117 12.42 -11.81 5.59
C ILE A 117 12.41 -10.37 6.04
N ASP A 118 13.00 -9.51 5.22
CA ASP A 118 13.06 -8.09 5.44
C ASP A 118 11.96 -7.32 4.71
N LEU A 119 11.18 -6.60 5.50
CA LEU A 119 9.98 -5.85 5.11
C LEU A 119 10.12 -4.35 5.39
N HIS A 120 11.23 -3.86 5.97
CA HIS A 120 11.27 -2.53 6.61
C HIS A 120 10.99 -1.36 5.66
N ASP A 121 11.33 -1.49 4.38
CA ASP A 121 11.17 -0.44 3.36
C ASP A 121 9.88 -0.56 2.53
N LEU A 122 9.05 -1.54 2.84
CA LEU A 122 7.81 -1.78 2.11
C LEU A 122 6.67 -0.91 2.62
N TYR A 123 5.72 -0.60 1.74
CA TYR A 123 4.44 -0.09 2.22
C TYR A 123 3.65 -1.19 2.93
N VAL A 124 2.78 -0.83 3.87
CA VAL A 124 2.05 -1.81 4.70
C VAL A 124 1.32 -2.89 3.88
N PRO A 125 0.57 -2.57 2.79
CA PRO A 125 -0.07 -3.59 1.97
C PRO A 125 0.93 -4.55 1.30
N GLU A 126 2.09 -4.02 0.86
CA GLU A 126 3.16 -4.79 0.26
C GLU A 126 3.79 -5.73 1.28
N ALA A 127 4.08 -5.23 2.49
CA ALA A 127 4.64 -6.02 3.59
C ALA A 127 3.70 -7.17 3.99
N ILE A 128 2.39 -6.91 4.06
CA ILE A 128 1.38 -7.94 4.32
C ILE A 128 1.43 -9.01 3.23
N ASN A 129 1.38 -8.62 1.96
CA ASN A 129 1.40 -9.57 0.84
C ASN A 129 2.67 -10.44 0.82
N ARG A 130 3.84 -9.83 1.08
CA ARG A 130 5.12 -10.56 1.20
C ARG A 130 5.10 -11.52 2.38
N THR A 131 4.58 -11.10 3.52
CA THR A 131 4.48 -11.94 4.72
C THR A 131 3.61 -13.16 4.49
N GLU A 132 2.43 -12.99 3.88
CA GLU A 132 1.52 -14.11 3.57
C GLU A 132 2.23 -15.15 2.68
N ARG A 133 2.91 -14.69 1.62
CA ARG A 133 3.68 -15.57 0.73
C ARG A 133 4.82 -16.27 1.45
N ALA A 134 5.56 -15.54 2.28
CA ALA A 134 6.70 -16.07 3.00
C ALA A 134 6.30 -17.14 4.03
N ILE A 135 5.20 -16.93 4.75
CA ILE A 135 4.63 -17.93 5.68
C ILE A 135 4.28 -19.22 4.93
N VAL A 136 3.59 -19.12 3.80
CA VAL A 136 3.22 -20.30 2.99
C VAL A 136 4.47 -21.04 2.50
N GLN A 137 5.48 -20.31 2.01
CA GLN A 137 6.73 -20.90 1.54
C GLN A 137 7.51 -21.59 2.67
N ALA A 138 7.59 -20.96 3.85
CA ALA A 138 8.26 -21.52 5.02
C ALA A 138 7.58 -22.80 5.51
N MET A 139 6.25 -22.80 5.59
CA MET A 139 5.48 -24.01 5.91
C MET A 139 5.71 -25.14 4.88
N GLN A 140 5.80 -24.81 3.59
CA GLN A 140 6.07 -25.79 2.54
C GLN A 140 7.48 -26.38 2.61
N ARG A 141 8.47 -25.61 3.08
CA ARG A 141 9.83 -26.09 3.33
C ARG A 141 9.94 -26.96 4.59
N GLY A 142 8.95 -26.90 5.48
CA GLY A 142 8.98 -27.57 6.78
C GLY A 142 9.64 -26.74 7.88
N ASP A 143 9.74 -25.43 7.70
CA ASP A 143 10.31 -24.52 8.70
C ASP A 143 9.39 -24.47 9.93
N THR A 144 9.99 -24.44 11.12
CA THR A 144 9.23 -24.33 12.39
C THR A 144 8.96 -22.88 12.78
N GLU A 145 9.75 -21.94 12.25
CA GLU A 145 9.62 -20.51 12.49
C GLU A 145 10.05 -19.68 11.27
N ILE A 146 9.60 -18.43 11.22
CA ILE A 146 10.08 -17.42 10.29
C ILE A 146 10.31 -16.10 11.03
N ARG A 147 11.39 -15.39 10.67
CA ARG A 147 11.84 -14.15 11.30
C ARG A 147 11.52 -12.98 10.36
N LEU A 148 10.61 -12.11 10.77
CA LEU A 148 10.14 -10.97 9.98
C LEU A 148 10.78 -9.68 10.50
N ILE A 149 11.63 -9.04 9.70
CA ILE A 149 12.29 -7.79 10.01
C ILE A 149 11.36 -6.65 9.56
N VAL A 150 10.69 -6.02 10.53
CA VAL A 150 9.67 -4.98 10.31
C VAL A 150 10.22 -3.56 10.56
N GLY A 151 11.50 -3.45 10.92
CA GLY A 151 12.13 -2.20 11.32
C GLY A 151 11.80 -1.78 12.76
N GLN A 152 12.63 -0.91 13.34
CA GLN A 152 12.49 -0.49 14.74
C GLN A 152 11.45 0.62 14.96
N GLY A 153 10.85 1.16 13.90
CA GLY A 153 9.86 2.25 13.99
C GLY A 153 10.46 3.63 14.30
N ASN A 154 11.78 3.73 14.48
CA ASN A 154 12.47 4.98 14.69
C ASN A 154 12.75 5.64 13.32
N HIS A 155 11.91 6.60 12.93
CA HIS A 155 12.11 7.55 11.82
C HIS A 155 11.91 7.08 10.37
N SER A 156 10.86 6.32 10.06
CA SER A 156 10.48 6.16 8.64
C SER A 156 9.58 7.31 8.17
N GLN A 157 10.08 8.16 7.27
CA GLN A 157 9.30 9.21 6.59
C GLN A 157 8.08 8.63 5.84
N TYR A 158 8.12 7.34 5.47
CA TYR A 158 7.08 6.64 4.70
C TYR A 158 6.11 5.78 5.53
N ARG A 159 5.89 6.09 6.82
CA ARG A 159 4.96 5.36 7.71
C ARG A 159 5.31 3.87 7.93
N CYS A 160 6.57 3.43 7.80
CA CYS A 160 7.02 2.08 8.16
C CYS A 160 6.78 1.74 9.65
N ALA A 161 6.60 2.73 10.52
CA ALA A 161 6.11 2.54 11.89
C ALA A 161 4.79 1.74 11.99
N LYS A 162 4.03 1.64 10.88
CA LYS A 162 2.78 0.87 10.80
C LYS A 162 2.96 -0.59 10.36
N ILE A 163 4.14 -1.01 9.90
CA ILE A 163 4.36 -2.40 9.44
C ILE A 163 4.25 -3.36 10.62
N LYS A 164 5.00 -3.10 11.71
CA LYS A 164 4.97 -3.94 12.92
C LYS A 164 3.55 -4.25 13.43
N PRO A 165 2.67 -3.25 13.71
CA PRO A 165 1.31 -3.55 14.16
C PRO A 165 0.44 -4.21 13.08
N ALA A 166 0.69 -3.96 11.78
CA ALA A 166 -0.04 -4.63 10.71
C ALA A 166 0.31 -6.12 10.60
N ILE A 167 1.61 -6.46 10.69
CA ILE A 167 2.08 -7.85 10.69
C ILE A 167 1.60 -8.60 11.94
N GLN A 168 1.61 -7.96 13.12
CA GLN A 168 1.05 -8.58 14.33
C GLN A 168 -0.44 -8.92 14.17
N LYS A 169 -1.25 -8.02 13.59
CA LYS A 169 -2.66 -8.29 13.28
C LYS A 169 -2.83 -9.42 12.27
N LEU A 170 -1.95 -9.48 11.25
CA LEU A 170 -1.96 -10.53 10.23
C LEU A 170 -1.70 -11.90 10.85
N VAL A 171 -0.64 -12.04 11.65
CA VAL A 171 -0.31 -13.29 12.36
C VAL A 171 -1.47 -13.73 13.25
N GLN A 172 -2.07 -12.80 14.01
CA GLN A 172 -3.23 -13.09 14.85
C GLN A 172 -4.43 -13.59 14.02
N LYS A 173 -4.68 -12.99 12.85
CA LYS A 173 -5.74 -13.43 11.92
C LYS A 173 -5.52 -14.89 11.46
N TYR A 174 -4.28 -15.29 11.25
CA TYR A 174 -3.91 -16.68 10.92
C TYR A 174 -3.80 -17.62 12.12
N ARG A 175 -4.06 -17.13 13.34
CA ARG A 175 -3.93 -17.90 14.60
C ARG A 175 -2.52 -18.46 14.82
N LEU A 176 -1.51 -17.81 14.26
CA LEU A 176 -0.12 -18.15 14.49
C LEU A 176 0.38 -17.49 15.77
N VAL A 177 1.41 -18.08 16.39
CA VAL A 177 2.07 -17.51 17.56
C VAL A 177 3.20 -16.61 17.09
N ALA A 178 3.26 -15.38 17.58
CA ALA A 178 4.39 -14.48 17.33
C ALA A 178 4.97 -13.91 18.61
N ALA A 179 6.28 -13.76 18.63
CA ALA A 179 7.04 -13.12 19.70
C ALA A 179 8.00 -12.08 19.12
N PRO A 180 8.23 -10.95 19.82
CA PRO A 180 9.34 -10.07 19.45
C PRO A 180 10.68 -10.77 19.72
N ASP A 181 11.68 -10.50 18.89
CA ASP A 181 13.04 -10.94 19.18
C ASP A 181 13.60 -10.16 20.39
N VAL A 182 14.24 -10.89 21.31
CA VAL A 182 14.75 -10.32 22.58
C VAL A 182 15.94 -9.38 22.38
N ASN A 183 16.69 -9.55 21.29
CA ASN A 183 17.89 -8.77 20.97
C ASN A 183 17.59 -7.68 19.93
N ASN A 184 16.49 -7.80 19.18
CA ASN A 184 16.11 -6.82 18.16
C ASN A 184 14.59 -6.56 18.13
N ALA A 185 14.16 -5.44 18.72
CA ALA A 185 12.77 -5.01 18.73
C ALA A 185 12.15 -4.78 17.33
N GLY A 186 12.97 -4.71 16.28
CA GLY A 186 12.54 -4.63 14.88
C GLY A 186 12.28 -5.98 14.21
N VAL A 187 12.36 -7.09 14.96
CA VAL A 187 12.11 -8.45 14.44
C VAL A 187 10.94 -9.08 15.18
N ILE A 188 10.07 -9.73 14.40
CA ILE A 188 8.96 -10.57 14.87
C ILE A 188 9.28 -12.01 14.46
N ILE A 189 9.35 -12.92 15.42
CA ILE A 189 9.49 -14.36 15.20
C ILE A 189 8.08 -14.93 15.16
N VAL A 190 7.72 -15.64 14.09
CA VAL A 190 6.42 -16.29 13.90
C VAL A 190 6.63 -17.80 13.88
N MET A 191 5.92 -18.52 14.74
CA MET A 191 5.94 -19.97 14.83
C MET A 191 4.95 -20.58 13.83
N LEU A 192 5.34 -21.68 13.19
CA LEU A 192 4.63 -22.29 12.03
C LEU A 192 4.10 -23.71 12.25
N TYR A 193 4.16 -24.23 13.47
CA TYR A 193 3.71 -25.58 13.84
C TYR A 193 2.24 -25.67 14.28
#